data_AF-A0AAE1WPZ0-F1
#
_entry.id   AF-A0AAE1WPZ0-F1
#
_cell.length_a   1.000
_cell.length_b   1.000
_cell.length_c   1.000
_cell.angle_alpha   90.00
_cell.angle_beta   90.00
_cell.angle_gamma   90.00
#
_symmetry.space_group_name_H-M   'P 1'
#
loop_
_entity.id
_entity.type
_entity.pdbx_description
1 polymer ?
#
loop_
_entity_poly.entity_id
_entity_poly.type
_entity_poly.pdbx_seq_one_letter_code
_entity_poly.pdbx_strand_id
1 'polypeptide(L)'
;MPGGRTTHSRFNIPIDANESSECTMSTQSGAAELLRRSKLFLWDEAPMAKRWAIENVDKLLKVVMGNDQDFGGKVVVFGGDFRQVLPVVPKATIHQTISASLVRSYLWTRMKKFKLTINMRAKNDIEFSEFLLRVGNGEEPTDTEGNIRIPEEMIVKYDNEEDSIKQLI
;
A
#
# COMPACT_ATOMS: atom_id res chain seq x y z
N MET A 1 -2.26 14.67 0.66
CA MET A 1 -1.92 15.61 -0.44
C MET A 1 -3.19 15.92 -1.22
N PRO A 2 -3.64 17.18 -1.32
CA PRO A 2 -4.72 17.54 -2.24
C PRO A 2 -4.26 17.32 -3.69
N GLY A 3 -5.06 16.63 -4.50
CA GLY A 3 -4.76 16.35 -5.91
C GLY A 3 -4.53 14.88 -6.29
N GLY A 4 -4.59 13.95 -5.32
CA GLY A 4 -4.57 12.51 -5.61
C GLY A 4 -5.86 12.04 -6.29
N ARG A 5 -5.75 10.99 -7.11
CA ARG A 5 -6.89 10.23 -7.64
C ARG A 5 -6.63 8.75 -7.40
N THR A 6 -7.68 7.95 -7.21
CA THR A 6 -7.52 6.51 -7.08
C THR A 6 -6.94 5.92 -8.36
N THR A 7 -6.04 4.94 -8.24
CA THR A 7 -5.42 4.28 -9.40
C THR A 7 -6.47 3.71 -10.35
N HIS A 8 -7.55 3.13 -9.81
CA HIS A 8 -8.69 2.64 -10.59
C HIS A 8 -9.28 3.74 -11.50
N SER A 9 -9.55 4.93 -10.97
CA SER A 9 -10.08 6.05 -11.77
C SER A 9 -9.06 6.61 -12.77
N ARG A 10 -7.76 6.52 -12.46
CA ARG A 10 -6.71 7.14 -13.27
C ARG A 10 -6.31 6.29 -14.47
N PHE A 11 -6.28 4.98 -14.29
CA PHE A 11 -5.85 4.02 -15.31
C PHE A 11 -7.01 3.20 -15.89
N ASN A 12 -8.25 3.49 -15.47
CA ASN A 12 -9.44 2.75 -15.84
C ASN A 12 -9.30 1.24 -15.55
N ILE A 13 -8.72 0.92 -14.38
CA ILE A 13 -8.50 -0.47 -13.97
C ILE A 13 -9.88 -1.06 -13.61
N PRO A 14 -10.23 -2.25 -14.15
CA PRO A 14 -11.44 -2.95 -13.73
C PRO A 14 -11.46 -3.15 -12.21
N ILE A 15 -12.59 -2.85 -11.57
CA ILE A 15 -12.77 -2.99 -10.11
C ILE A 15 -12.54 -4.45 -9.67
N ASP A 16 -12.86 -5.41 -10.55
CA ASP A 16 -12.63 -6.85 -10.36
C ASP A 16 -11.41 -7.36 -11.13
N ALA A 17 -10.28 -6.63 -11.07
CA ALA A 17 -9.04 -7.06 -11.71
C ALA A 17 -8.63 -8.47 -11.22
N ASN A 18 -8.78 -9.44 -12.12
CA ASN A 18 -8.37 -10.84 -12.00
C ASN A 18 -7.23 -11.15 -12.98
N GLU A 19 -6.73 -12.38 -12.98
CA GLU A 19 -5.60 -12.81 -13.82
C GLU A 19 -5.82 -12.59 -15.32
N SER A 20 -7.09 -12.61 -15.77
CA SER A 20 -7.50 -12.36 -17.15
C SER A 20 -7.94 -10.93 -17.45
N SER A 21 -7.91 -10.03 -16.46
CA SER A 21 -8.35 -8.65 -16.66
C SER A 21 -7.29 -7.87 -17.44
N GLU A 22 -7.71 -7.10 -18.43
CA GLU A 22 -6.86 -6.19 -19.17
C GLU A 22 -7.41 -4.76 -19.05
N CYS A 23 -6.53 -3.76 -19.02
CA CYS A 23 -6.98 -2.37 -19.04
C CYS A 23 -7.43 -2.00 -20.46
N THR A 24 -8.72 -1.71 -20.62
CA THR A 24 -9.33 -1.31 -21.89
C THR A 24 -9.21 0.21 -22.08
N MET A 25 -7.99 0.70 -22.33
CA MET A 25 -7.79 2.09 -22.71
C MET A 25 -7.34 2.18 -24.17
N SER A 26 -8.11 2.91 -24.99
CA SER A 26 -7.70 3.24 -26.36
C SER A 26 -6.42 4.07 -26.35
N THR A 27 -5.46 3.67 -27.17
CA THR A 27 -4.17 4.36 -27.36
C THR A 27 -4.34 5.77 -27.94
N GLN A 28 -5.49 6.10 -28.51
CA GLN A 28 -5.81 7.41 -29.09
C GLN A 28 -6.61 8.32 -28.14
N SER A 29 -6.90 7.86 -26.91
CA SER A 29 -7.64 8.67 -25.94
C SER A 29 -6.79 9.80 -25.33
N GLY A 30 -7.43 10.89 -24.89
CA GLY A 30 -6.74 11.96 -24.16
C GLY A 30 -6.11 11.50 -22.83
N ALA A 31 -6.64 10.42 -22.23
CA ALA A 31 -6.02 9.76 -21.09
C ALA A 31 -4.67 9.11 -21.48
N ALA A 32 -4.60 8.43 -22.63
CA ALA A 32 -3.36 7.87 -23.14
C ALA A 32 -2.31 8.95 -23.45
N GLU A 33 -2.72 10.10 -24.01
CA GLU A 33 -1.81 11.23 -24.22
C GLU A 33 -1.24 11.75 -22.89
N LEU A 34 -2.07 11.83 -21.86
CA LEU A 34 -1.63 12.25 -20.54
C LEU A 34 -0.63 11.26 -19.91
N LEU A 35 -0.83 9.95 -20.10
CA LEU A 35 0.15 8.93 -19.70
C LEU A 35 1.46 9.07 -20.47
N ARG A 36 1.41 9.37 -21.78
CA ARG A 36 2.61 9.61 -22.60
C ARG A 36 3.41 10.81 -22.11
N ARG A 37 2.73 11.90 -21.75
CA ARG A 37 3.37 13.12 -21.22
C ARG A 37 3.89 12.96 -19.80
N SER A 38 3.31 12.06 -19.01
CA SER A 38 3.73 11.79 -17.64
C SER A 38 5.13 11.16 -17.63
N LYS A 39 6.01 11.66 -16.75
CA LYS A 39 7.38 11.13 -16.58
C LYS A 39 7.52 10.24 -15.34
N LEU A 40 6.70 10.50 -14.33
CA LEU A 40 6.74 9.87 -13.02
C LEU A 40 5.32 9.52 -12.57
N PHE A 41 5.16 8.31 -12.04
CA PHE A 41 3.95 7.87 -11.35
C PHE A 41 4.29 7.60 -9.89
N LEU A 42 3.55 8.23 -8.98
CA LEU A 42 3.62 7.97 -7.54
C LEU A 42 2.39 7.16 -7.16
N TRP A 43 2.60 5.96 -6.63
CA TRP A 43 1.54 5.08 -6.18
C TRP A 43 1.67 4.89 -4.68
N ASP A 44 0.87 5.62 -3.93
CA ASP A 44 0.81 5.52 -2.47
C ASP A 44 -0.05 4.33 -2.03
N GLU A 45 0.29 3.73 -0.90
CA GLU A 45 -0.34 2.52 -0.37
C GLU A 45 -0.40 1.34 -1.35
N ALA A 46 0.66 1.17 -2.13
CA ALA A 46 0.80 0.07 -3.09
C ALA A 46 0.67 -1.34 -2.49
N PRO A 47 1.09 -1.63 -1.23
CA PRO A 47 0.91 -2.96 -0.64
C PRO A 47 -0.55 -3.41 -0.52
N MET A 48 -1.50 -2.47 -0.44
CA MET A 48 -2.94 -2.78 -0.41
C MET A 48 -3.51 -3.13 -1.80
N ALA A 49 -2.78 -2.81 -2.88
CA ALA A 49 -3.22 -3.13 -4.23
C ALA A 49 -2.96 -4.61 -4.57
N LYS A 50 -3.93 -5.24 -5.24
CA LYS A 50 -3.73 -6.58 -5.81
C LYS A 50 -2.64 -6.50 -6.90
N ARG A 51 -1.75 -7.50 -6.96
CA ARG A 51 -0.68 -7.57 -7.97
C ARG A 51 -1.18 -7.40 -9.40
N TRP A 52 -2.34 -7.98 -9.71
CA TRP A 52 -2.93 -7.92 -11.06
C TRP A 52 -3.23 -6.49 -11.49
N ALA A 53 -3.63 -5.60 -10.57
CA ALA A 53 -3.83 -4.19 -10.89
C ALA A 53 -2.52 -3.54 -11.33
N ILE A 54 -1.42 -3.80 -10.62
CA ILE A 54 -0.10 -3.26 -10.91
C ILE A 54 0.45 -3.84 -12.23
N GLU A 55 0.30 -5.14 -12.42
CA GLU A 55 0.71 -5.84 -13.65
C GLU A 55 -0.09 -5.37 -14.88
N ASN A 56 -1.36 -5.04 -14.71
CA ASN A 56 -2.17 -4.49 -15.78
C ASN A 56 -1.78 -3.05 -16.12
N VAL A 57 -1.37 -2.24 -15.12
CA VAL A 57 -0.77 -0.92 -15.40
C VAL A 57 0.55 -1.07 -16.16
N ASP A 58 1.39 -2.05 -15.83
CA ASP A 58 2.61 -2.34 -16.59
C ASP A 58 2.31 -2.66 -18.06
N LYS A 59 1.43 -3.63 -18.32
CA LYS A 59 0.99 -4.01 -19.66
C LYS A 59 0.40 -2.82 -20.43
N LEU A 60 -0.46 -2.04 -19.76
CA LEU A 60 -1.08 -0.86 -20.34
C LEU A 60 -0.05 0.17 -20.79
N LEU A 61 0.92 0.48 -19.94
CA LEU A 61 1.95 1.46 -20.27
C LEU A 61 2.87 0.96 -21.38
N LYS A 62 3.18 -0.34 -21.44
CA LYS A 62 3.91 -0.93 -22.57
C LYS A 62 3.21 -0.68 -23.91
N VAL A 63 1.89 -0.93 -23.96
CA VAL A 63 1.06 -0.69 -25.15
C VAL A 63 0.95 0.81 -25.48
N VAL A 64 0.66 1.66 -24.51
CA VAL A 64 0.47 3.11 -24.73
C VAL A 64 1.75 3.79 -25.20
N MET A 65 2.90 3.36 -24.69
CA MET A 65 4.21 3.90 -25.00
C MET A 65 4.85 3.25 -26.24
N GLY A 66 4.40 2.05 -26.64
CA GLY A 66 5.07 1.26 -27.69
C GLY A 66 6.47 0.82 -27.28
N ASN A 67 6.66 0.48 -26.00
CA ASN A 67 7.95 0.13 -25.41
C ASN A 67 7.78 -1.06 -24.47
N ASP A 68 8.50 -2.16 -24.71
CA ASP A 68 8.39 -3.41 -23.93
C ASP A 68 9.14 -3.39 -22.59
N GLN A 69 9.85 -2.30 -22.28
CA GLN A 69 10.40 -2.10 -20.94
C GLN A 69 9.30 -2.03 -19.88
N ASP A 70 9.63 -2.41 -18.64
CA ASP A 70 8.68 -2.32 -17.52
C ASP A 70 8.09 -0.90 -17.41
N PHE A 71 6.77 -0.84 -17.23
CA PHE A 71 5.92 0.35 -17.26
C PHE A 71 6.11 1.23 -18.50
N GLY A 72 6.42 0.64 -19.67
CA GLY A 72 6.65 1.38 -20.91
C GLY A 72 7.87 2.31 -20.84
N GLY A 73 8.84 2.01 -19.98
CA GLY A 73 10.01 2.85 -19.71
C GLY A 73 9.73 4.06 -18.82
N LYS A 74 8.57 4.10 -18.15
CA LYS A 74 8.21 5.17 -17.21
C LYS A 74 8.79 4.91 -15.83
N VAL A 75 9.08 5.98 -15.09
CA VAL A 75 9.46 5.88 -13.69
C VAL A 75 8.19 5.72 -12.85
N VAL A 76 8.12 4.64 -12.08
CA VAL A 76 7.05 4.38 -11.11
C VAL A 76 7.66 4.21 -9.74
N VAL A 77 7.15 4.95 -8.76
CA VAL A 77 7.55 4.85 -7.36
C VAL A 77 6.35 4.37 -6.56
N PHE A 78 6.52 3.20 -5.95
CA PHE A 78 5.54 2.63 -5.04
C PHE A 78 5.90 3.02 -3.60
N GLY A 79 4.94 3.62 -2.91
CA GLY A 79 4.98 3.93 -1.48
C GLY A 79 4.00 3.04 -0.72
N GLY A 80 4.24 2.86 0.57
CA GLY A 80 3.38 2.12 1.48
C GLY A 80 4.17 1.29 2.47
N ASP A 81 3.46 0.68 3.42
CA ASP A 81 4.06 -0.15 4.46
C ASP A 81 3.46 -1.56 4.43
N PHE A 82 4.31 -2.56 4.20
CA PHE A 82 3.90 -3.97 4.14
C PHE A 82 3.54 -4.56 5.52
N ARG A 83 3.80 -3.82 6.61
CA ARG A 83 3.35 -4.16 7.96
C ARG A 83 1.89 -3.74 8.20
N GLN A 84 1.29 -3.01 7.26
CA GLN A 84 -0.14 -2.72 7.27
C GLN A 84 -0.95 -3.88 6.65
N VAL A 85 -2.20 -3.61 6.30
CA VAL A 85 -3.16 -4.59 5.82
C VAL A 85 -2.75 -5.10 4.42
N LEU A 86 -2.83 -6.42 4.24
CA LEU A 86 -2.69 -7.06 2.93
C LEU A 86 -3.84 -6.65 1.99
N PRO A 87 -3.72 -6.91 0.66
CA PRO A 87 -4.82 -6.63 -0.26
C PRO A 87 -6.11 -7.34 0.17
N VAL A 88 -7.22 -6.61 0.17
CA VAL A 88 -8.52 -7.18 0.52
C VAL A 88 -9.00 -8.10 -0.61
N VAL A 89 -9.11 -9.39 -0.32
CA VAL A 89 -9.70 -10.39 -1.21
C VAL A 89 -10.89 -11.05 -0.48
N PRO A 90 -12.14 -10.72 -0.84
CA PRO A 90 -13.31 -11.23 -0.15
C PRO A 90 -13.35 -12.76 -0.15
N LYS A 91 -13.62 -13.36 1.02
CA LYS A 91 -13.74 -14.83 1.21
C LYS A 91 -12.48 -15.62 0.82
N ALA A 92 -11.32 -14.97 0.79
CA ALA A 92 -10.06 -15.62 0.46
C ALA A 92 -9.39 -16.26 1.68
N THR A 93 -8.71 -17.37 1.42
CA THR A 93 -7.73 -17.95 2.35
C THR A 93 -6.48 -17.07 2.44
N ILE A 94 -5.70 -17.24 3.51
CA ILE A 94 -4.40 -16.56 3.68
C ILE A 94 -3.49 -16.78 2.45
N HIS A 95 -3.45 -18.01 1.91
CA HIS A 95 -2.67 -18.33 0.72
C HIS A 95 -3.11 -17.54 -0.52
N GLN A 96 -4.43 -17.37 -0.71
CA GLN A 96 -4.97 -16.57 -1.81
C GLN A 96 -4.65 -15.08 -1.64
N THR A 97 -4.74 -14.55 -0.43
CA THR A 97 -4.36 -13.17 -0.11
C THR A 97 -2.87 -12.92 -0.38
N ILE A 98 -2.00 -13.84 0.04
CA ILE A 98 -0.56 -13.79 -0.27
C ILE A 98 -0.34 -13.87 -1.78
N SER A 99 -1.04 -14.76 -2.49
CA SER A 99 -0.94 -14.89 -3.95
C SER A 99 -1.33 -13.59 -4.67
N ALA A 100 -2.33 -12.87 -4.16
CA ALA A 100 -2.76 -11.59 -4.68
C ALA A 100 -1.83 -10.41 -4.36
N SER A 101 -0.84 -10.58 -3.48
CA SER A 101 0.03 -9.49 -3.03
C SER A 101 1.11 -9.10 -4.05
N LEU A 102 1.53 -7.84 -4.00
CA LEU A 102 2.60 -7.30 -4.86
C LEU A 102 3.90 -8.12 -4.78
N VAL A 103 4.23 -8.70 -3.61
CA VAL A 103 5.44 -9.51 -3.46
C VAL A 103 5.42 -10.80 -4.29
N ARG A 104 4.25 -11.22 -4.79
CA ARG A 104 4.09 -12.35 -5.72
C ARG A 104 4.02 -11.92 -7.20
N SER A 105 4.21 -10.64 -7.50
CA SER A 105 4.28 -10.17 -8.89
C SER A 105 5.64 -10.46 -9.51
N TYR A 106 5.67 -10.70 -10.83
CA TYR A 106 6.92 -10.78 -11.58
C TYR A 106 7.72 -9.47 -11.55
N LEU A 107 7.06 -8.33 -11.30
CA LEU A 107 7.70 -7.02 -11.19
C LEU A 107 8.50 -6.88 -9.89
N TRP A 108 8.14 -7.60 -8.83
CA TRP A 108 8.73 -7.42 -7.50
C TRP A 108 10.25 -7.65 -7.45
N THR A 109 10.74 -8.65 -8.20
CA THR A 109 12.16 -8.98 -8.28
C THR A 109 12.95 -7.94 -9.07
N ARG A 110 12.29 -7.20 -9.96
CA ARG A 110 12.87 -6.15 -10.82
C ARG A 110 12.86 -4.78 -10.15
N MET A 111 12.06 -4.59 -9.11
CA MET A 111 11.98 -3.34 -8.36
C MET A 111 13.19 -3.12 -7.45
N LYS A 112 13.77 -1.92 -7.53
CA LYS A 112 14.71 -1.41 -6.52
C LYS A 112 13.97 -1.03 -5.25
N LYS A 113 14.45 -1.55 -4.11
CA LYS A 113 13.80 -1.41 -2.80
C LYS A 113 14.53 -0.36 -1.98
N PHE A 114 13.78 0.60 -1.45
CA PHE A 114 14.27 1.61 -0.52
C PHE A 114 13.51 1.46 0.79
N LYS A 115 14.23 1.44 1.91
CA LYS A 115 13.64 1.34 3.25
C LYS A 115 13.83 2.67 3.97
N LEU A 116 12.74 3.28 4.39
CA LEU A 116 12.80 4.40 5.33
C LEU A 116 12.90 3.83 6.74
N THR A 117 13.85 4.34 7.54
CA THR A 117 14.15 3.81 8.88
C THR A 117 13.78 4.76 10.01
N ILE A 118 13.52 6.03 9.71
CA ILE A 118 13.21 7.05 10.70
C ILE A 118 11.70 7.28 10.72
N ASN A 119 11.08 7.03 11.87
CA ASN A 119 9.68 7.38 12.11
C ASN A 119 9.56 8.88 12.40
N MET A 120 9.12 9.65 11.40
CA MET A 120 8.97 11.09 11.55
C MET A 120 7.74 11.49 12.39
N ARG A 121 6.74 10.60 12.54
CA ARG A 121 5.50 10.88 13.28
C ARG A 121 5.73 10.84 14.79
N ALA A 122 6.43 9.82 15.26
CA ALA A 122 6.78 9.62 16.67
C ALA A 122 8.24 10.01 16.96
N LYS A 123 8.81 10.98 16.21
CA LYS A 123 10.23 11.33 16.32
C LYS A 123 10.64 11.79 17.73
N ASN A 124 9.72 12.43 18.44
CA ASN A 124 9.96 12.96 19.79
C ASN A 124 9.63 11.95 20.90
N ASP A 125 9.14 10.77 20.54
CA ASP A 125 8.74 9.71 21.46
C ASP A 125 9.32 8.37 20.97
N ILE A 126 10.58 8.15 21.36
CA ILE A 126 11.37 7.02 20.88
C ILE A 126 10.76 5.70 21.37
N GLU A 127 10.32 5.64 22.62
CA GLU A 127 9.71 4.44 23.21
C GLU A 127 8.42 4.05 22.50
N PHE A 128 7.53 5.02 22.23
CA PHE A 128 6.33 4.76 21.44
C PHE A 128 6.66 4.37 19.99
N SER A 129 7.65 5.03 19.36
CA SER A 129 8.09 4.65 18.02
C SER A 129 8.62 3.22 17.96
N GLU A 130 9.42 2.80 18.93
CA GLU A 130 9.95 1.43 19.01
C GLU A 130 8.83 0.42 19.27
N PHE A 131 7.88 0.73 20.15
CA PHE A 131 6.70 -0.10 20.38
C PHE A 131 5.90 -0.30 19.09
N LEU A 132 5.59 0.77 18.34
CA LEU A 132 4.89 0.66 17.05
C LEU A 132 5.64 -0.22 16.04
N LEU A 133 6.97 -0.19 16.05
CA LEU A 133 7.78 -1.03 15.17
C LEU A 133 7.70 -2.51 15.58
N ARG A 134 7.75 -2.82 16.88
CA ARG A 134 7.58 -4.20 17.38
C ARG A 134 6.19 -4.75 17.08
N VAL A 135 5.14 -3.94 17.26
CA VAL A 135 3.77 -4.26 16.84
C VAL A 135 3.71 -4.59 15.35
N GLY A 136 4.23 -3.69 14.49
CA GLY A 136 4.20 -3.89 13.05
C GLY A 136 5.04 -5.08 12.56
N ASN A 137 6.06 -5.50 13.31
CA ASN A 137 6.87 -6.67 13.00
C ASN A 137 6.27 -7.98 13.54
N GLY A 138 5.21 -7.92 14.36
CA GLY A 138 4.64 -9.08 15.04
C GLY A 138 5.54 -9.63 16.17
N GLU A 139 6.33 -8.75 16.80
CA GLU A 139 7.24 -9.10 17.89
C GLU A 139 6.59 -8.92 19.28
N GLU A 140 5.49 -8.17 19.35
CA GLU A 140 4.76 -7.97 20.60
C GLU A 140 4.02 -9.25 21.03
N PRO A 141 4.08 -9.64 22.31
CA PRO A 141 3.35 -10.78 22.83
C PRO A 141 1.84 -10.61 22.62
N THR A 142 1.20 -11.68 22.18
CA THR A 142 -0.27 -11.73 22.04
C THR A 142 -0.88 -12.64 23.08
N ASP A 143 -2.11 -12.34 23.48
CA ASP A 143 -2.93 -13.26 24.28
C ASP A 143 -3.40 -14.48 23.45
N THR A 144 -4.23 -15.33 24.05
CA THR A 144 -4.81 -16.52 23.39
C THR A 144 -5.74 -16.19 22.22
N GLU A 145 -6.21 -14.94 22.14
CA GLU A 145 -7.09 -14.44 21.08
C GLU A 145 -6.31 -13.69 19.98
N GLY A 146 -4.99 -13.51 20.15
CA GLY A 146 -4.15 -12.80 19.21
C GLY A 146 -4.13 -11.28 19.42
N ASN A 147 -4.66 -10.77 20.54
CA ASN A 147 -4.62 -9.35 20.85
C ASN A 147 -3.29 -8.96 21.49
N ILE A 148 -2.80 -7.77 21.13
CA ILE A 148 -1.60 -7.18 21.73
C ILE A 148 -2.03 -6.41 22.98
N ARG A 149 -1.33 -6.66 24.10
CA ARG A 149 -1.54 -5.89 25.32
C ARG A 149 -0.89 -4.51 25.20
N ILE A 150 -1.65 -3.46 25.46
CA ILE A 150 -1.12 -2.09 25.50
C ILE A 150 -0.22 -1.95 26.75
N PRO A 151 0.99 -1.37 26.64
CA PRO A 151 1.85 -1.08 27.78
C PRO A 151 1.12 -0.24 28.84
N GLU A 152 1.31 -0.55 30.12
CA GLU A 152 0.61 0.17 31.22
C GLU A 152 0.91 1.67 31.23
N GLU A 153 2.08 2.05 30.75
CA GLU A 153 2.54 3.45 30.63
C GLU A 153 1.76 4.25 29.57
N MET A 154 1.09 3.55 28.65
CA MET A 154 0.22 4.14 27.63
C MET A 154 -1.26 4.11 28.03
N ILE A 155 -1.60 3.58 29.21
CA ILE A 155 -2.97 3.43 29.68
C ILE A 155 -3.29 4.54 30.70
N VAL A 156 -4.24 5.40 30.34
CA VAL A 156 -4.93 6.24 31.32
C VAL A 156 -5.99 5.39 32.01
N LYS A 157 -5.83 5.15 33.32
CA LYS A 157 -6.84 4.41 34.11
C LYS A 157 -8.10 5.26 34.24
N TYR A 158 -9.23 4.66 33.93
CA TYR A 158 -10.52 5.31 34.13
C TYR A 158 -10.79 5.50 35.63
N ASP A 159 -11.06 6.74 36.03
CA ASP A 159 -11.52 7.10 37.38
C ASP A 159 -12.93 7.71 37.30
N ASN A 160 -13.03 8.88 36.68
CA ASN A 160 -14.30 9.50 36.27
C ASN A 160 -14.14 10.16 34.89
N GLU A 161 -15.24 10.45 34.21
CA GLU A 161 -15.24 10.98 32.84
C GLU A 161 -14.46 12.29 32.70
N GLU A 162 -14.63 13.23 33.64
CA GLU A 162 -14.03 14.56 33.57
C GLU A 162 -12.50 14.49 33.73
N ASP A 163 -12.02 13.75 34.73
CA ASP A 163 -10.58 13.65 35.02
C ASP A 163 -9.86 12.71 34.04
N SER A 164 -10.52 11.64 33.59
CA SER A 164 -9.93 10.73 32.60
C SER A 164 -9.78 11.42 31.24
N ILE A 165 -10.74 12.26 30.83
CA ILE A 165 -10.63 13.05 29.60
C ILE A 165 -9.53 14.11 29.72
N LYS A 166 -9.40 14.79 30.86
CA LYS A 166 -8.33 15.78 31.09
C LYS A 166 -6.93 15.16 30.99
N GLN A 167 -6.76 13.90 31.39
CA GLN A 167 -5.48 13.19 31.28
C GLN A 167 -5.17 12.69 29.85
N LEU A 168 -6.16 12.64 28.96
CA LEU A 168 -5.99 12.21 27.56
C LEU A 168 -5.55 13.34 26.61
N ILE A 169 -5.61 14.60 27.03
CA ILE A 169 -5.41 15.81 26.18
C ILE A 169 -4.06 16.47 26.48
#